data_AF-A0A813FZL8-F1
#
_entry.id   AF-A0A813FZL8-F1
#
_cell.length_a   1.000
_cell.length_b   1.000
_cell.length_c   1.000
_cell.angle_alpha   90.00
_cell.angle_beta   90.00
_cell.angle_gamma   90.00
#
_symmetry.space_group_name_H-M   'P 1'
#
loop_
_entity.id
_entity.type
_entity.pdbx_description
1 polymer ?
#
loop_
_entity_poly.entity_id
_entity_poly.type
_entity_poly.pdbx_seq_one_letter_code
_entity_poly.pdbx_strand_id
1 'polypeptide(L)'
;MCMFNFGCSDCKPTDPATSTVKVDLKDLASGPEAERLEQDQMQSQQQAAAQQTNEKEASEALRQAERQAAARQAAKRLERPLRLSCIAEAAAAEDEQERRQLEQECLEREHAVATFLKLHGFTGVNSCKRIDSCSTFPLHKAAEAGDDKMVSLLCRAGAKPTQKNSCGKTPAQVAQTGNKSGSHFKVLTVLATPDDAAPYAGQQSAGGA
;
A
#
# COMPACT_ATOMS: atom_id res chain seq x y z
N MET A 1 -57.98 31.08 -58.11
CA MET A 1 -59.07 31.91 -57.56
C MET A 1 -58.68 33.37 -57.74
N CYS A 2 -59.25 34.06 -58.71
CA CYS A 2 -60.46 34.89 -58.58
C CYS A 2 -60.22 36.12 -57.67
N MET A 3 -60.60 37.35 -57.99
CA MET A 3 -61.04 38.07 -59.19
C MET A 3 -61.52 39.45 -58.68
N PHE A 4 -61.28 40.53 -59.45
CA PHE A 4 -61.98 41.85 -59.44
C PHE A 4 -61.68 42.85 -58.30
N ASN A 5 -61.12 44.06 -58.57
CA ASN A 5 -61.58 45.26 -59.32
C ASN A 5 -62.40 46.24 -58.45
N PHE A 6 -61.94 47.48 -58.26
CA PHE A 6 -62.53 48.72 -58.82
C PHE A 6 -61.86 49.99 -58.27
N GLY A 7 -61.63 50.98 -59.15
CA GLY A 7 -61.65 52.40 -58.77
C GLY A 7 -60.35 53.19 -58.94
N CYS A 8 -60.06 53.64 -60.17
CA CYS A 8 -59.33 54.89 -60.36
C CYS A 8 -60.28 56.06 -60.08
N SER A 9 -59.85 57.02 -59.28
CA SER A 9 -60.42 58.36 -59.23
C SER A 9 -59.27 59.36 -59.18
N ASP A 10 -59.22 60.19 -60.22
CA ASP A 10 -58.26 61.26 -60.45
C ASP A 10 -58.02 62.14 -59.21
N CYS A 11 -56.75 62.28 -58.82
CA CYS A 11 -56.25 63.46 -58.14
C CYS A 11 -54.82 63.75 -58.64
N LYS A 12 -54.63 65.00 -59.10
CA LYS A 12 -53.50 65.52 -59.90
C LYS A 12 -52.11 65.29 -59.30
N PRO A 13 -51.05 65.18 -60.14
CA PRO A 13 -49.67 65.26 -59.66
C PRO A 13 -49.41 66.68 -59.17
N THR A 14 -49.30 66.83 -57.86
CA THR A 14 -48.78 68.07 -57.26
C THR A 14 -47.31 67.81 -57.04
N ASP A 15 -46.46 68.30 -57.94
CA ASP A 15 -45.01 68.37 -57.73
C ASP A 15 -44.72 69.22 -56.49
N PRO A 16 -44.21 68.68 -55.38
CA PRO A 16 -43.64 69.49 -54.31
C PRO A 16 -42.17 69.76 -54.66
N ALA A 17 -41.93 70.34 -55.84
CA ALA A 17 -40.64 70.92 -56.13
C ALA A 17 -40.45 72.12 -55.19
N THR A 18 -39.48 71.98 -54.28
CA THR A 18 -38.82 73.06 -53.55
C THR A 18 -39.60 73.76 -52.43
N SER A 19 -39.99 73.01 -51.39
CA SER A 19 -39.87 73.57 -50.04
C SER A 19 -38.44 73.34 -49.55
N THR A 20 -37.49 74.12 -50.07
CA THR A 20 -36.15 74.21 -49.48
C THR A 20 -36.29 74.88 -48.13
N VAL A 21 -36.51 74.04 -47.11
CA VAL A 21 -36.18 74.38 -45.74
C VAL A 21 -34.71 74.77 -45.80
N LYS A 22 -34.41 76.05 -45.55
CA LYS A 22 -33.04 76.50 -45.32
C LYS A 22 -32.62 75.87 -44.00
N VAL A 23 -32.16 74.62 -44.08
CA VAL A 23 -31.46 74.00 -42.99
C VAL A 23 -30.09 74.65 -43.02
N ASP A 24 -29.85 75.56 -42.09
CA ASP A 24 -28.51 76.12 -41.91
C ASP A 24 -27.58 74.93 -41.66
N LEU A 25 -26.65 74.70 -42.59
CA LEU A 25 -25.71 73.56 -42.58
C LEU A 25 -24.85 73.53 -41.30
N LYS A 26 -24.88 74.62 -40.52
CA LYS A 26 -24.24 74.77 -39.22
C LYS A 26 -25.04 74.12 -38.07
N ASP A 27 -26.36 74.03 -38.17
CA ASP A 27 -27.23 73.37 -37.16
C ASP A 27 -27.23 71.84 -37.29
N LEU A 28 -26.79 71.31 -38.44
CA LEU A 28 -26.59 69.87 -38.67
C LEU A 28 -25.22 69.37 -38.19
N ALA A 29 -24.29 70.27 -37.89
CA ALA A 29 -22.95 69.93 -37.39
C ALA A 29 -22.89 69.82 -35.86
N SER A 30 -23.95 70.23 -35.15
CA SER A 30 -24.03 70.22 -33.68
C SER A 30 -25.44 69.92 -33.17
N GLY A 31 -26.07 68.88 -33.74
CA GLY A 31 -27.39 68.39 -33.33
C GLY A 31 -27.30 67.13 -32.44
N PRO A 32 -28.35 66.81 -31.65
CA PRO A 32 -28.37 65.66 -30.73
C PRO A 32 -28.24 64.29 -31.42
N GLU A 33 -28.33 64.23 -32.75
CA GLU A 33 -28.07 63.03 -33.55
C GLU A 33 -26.57 62.74 -33.74
N ALA A 34 -25.73 63.78 -33.87
CA ALA A 34 -24.28 63.62 -33.97
C ALA A 34 -23.68 63.10 -32.66
N GLU A 35 -24.14 63.64 -31.52
CA GLU A 35 -23.74 63.16 -30.18
C GLU A 35 -24.17 61.71 -29.93
N ARG A 36 -25.37 61.29 -30.38
CA ARG A 36 -25.81 59.88 -30.27
C ARG A 36 -24.93 58.93 -31.07
N LEU A 37 -24.53 59.30 -32.29
CA LEU A 37 -23.62 58.51 -33.13
C LEU A 37 -22.24 58.37 -32.49
N GLU A 38 -21.69 59.44 -31.91
CA GLU A 38 -20.42 59.38 -31.18
C GLU A 38 -20.52 58.53 -29.91
N GLN A 39 -21.65 58.62 -29.19
CA GLN A 39 -21.92 57.82 -28.00
C GLN A 39 -22.06 56.33 -28.34
N ASP A 40 -22.78 55.99 -29.41
CA ASP A 40 -22.90 54.62 -29.93
C ASP A 40 -21.55 54.07 -30.40
N GLN A 41 -20.73 54.89 -31.08
CA GLN A 41 -19.36 54.51 -31.47
C GLN A 41 -18.48 54.26 -30.25
N MET A 42 -18.53 55.14 -29.24
CA MET A 42 -17.78 55.00 -27.99
C MET A 42 -18.23 53.74 -27.24
N GLN A 43 -19.55 53.49 -27.18
CA GLN A 43 -20.11 52.31 -26.51
C GLN A 43 -19.74 51.03 -27.26
N SER A 44 -19.76 51.03 -28.59
CA SER A 44 -19.29 49.92 -29.42
C SER A 44 -17.79 49.66 -29.24
N GLN A 45 -16.95 50.70 -29.14
CA GLN A 45 -15.52 50.56 -28.88
C GLN A 45 -15.26 50.05 -27.46
N GLN A 46 -15.99 50.53 -26.45
CA GLN A 46 -15.90 50.04 -25.08
C GLN A 46 -16.33 48.57 -24.96
N GLN A 47 -17.41 48.18 -25.64
CA GLN A 47 -17.87 46.79 -25.69
C GLN A 47 -16.85 45.89 -26.40
N ALA A 48 -16.29 46.33 -27.52
CA ALA A 48 -15.24 45.58 -28.22
C ALA A 48 -13.96 45.44 -27.36
N ALA A 49 -13.57 46.52 -26.66
CA ALA A 49 -12.44 46.48 -25.73
C ALA A 49 -12.71 45.52 -24.56
N ALA A 50 -13.92 45.54 -23.99
CA ALA A 50 -14.33 44.64 -22.91
C ALA A 50 -14.38 43.16 -23.36
N GLN A 51 -14.81 42.89 -24.59
CA GLN A 51 -14.77 41.55 -25.16
C GLN A 51 -13.34 41.06 -25.33
N GLN A 52 -12.44 41.90 -25.86
CA GLN A 52 -11.02 41.56 -26.01
C GLN A 52 -10.32 41.32 -24.68
N THR A 53 -10.66 42.07 -23.62
CA THR A 53 -10.12 41.82 -22.28
C THR A 53 -10.63 40.50 -21.72
N ASN A 54 -11.94 40.23 -21.82
CA ASN A 54 -12.53 38.98 -21.36
C ASN A 54 -11.98 37.75 -22.10
N GLU A 55 -11.76 37.86 -23.42
CA GLU A 55 -11.16 36.79 -24.23
C GLU A 55 -9.70 36.52 -23.83
N LYS A 56 -8.91 37.57 -23.57
CA LYS A 56 -7.52 37.44 -23.08
C LYS A 56 -7.50 36.81 -21.69
N GLU A 57 -8.34 37.28 -20.77
CA GLU A 57 -8.47 36.72 -19.42
C GLU A 57 -8.92 35.26 -19.46
N ALA A 58 -9.88 34.91 -20.32
CA ALA A 58 -10.32 33.54 -20.53
C ALA A 58 -9.20 32.64 -21.09
N SER A 59 -8.45 33.14 -22.07
CA SER A 59 -7.28 32.44 -22.64
C SER A 59 -6.17 32.23 -21.60
N GLU A 60 -5.90 33.24 -20.77
CA GLU A 60 -4.93 33.15 -19.69
C GLU A 60 -5.40 32.19 -18.59
N ALA A 61 -6.68 32.23 -18.22
CA ALA A 61 -7.28 31.30 -17.26
C ALA A 61 -7.19 29.85 -17.75
N LEU A 62 -7.46 29.58 -19.04
CA LEU A 62 -7.29 28.25 -19.63
C LEU A 62 -5.83 27.80 -19.55
N ARG A 63 -4.88 28.65 -19.95
CA ARG A 63 -3.45 28.35 -19.89
C ARG A 63 -2.97 28.10 -18.46
N GLN A 64 -3.51 28.81 -17.48
CA GLN A 64 -3.24 28.58 -16.06
C GLN A 64 -3.82 27.24 -15.59
N ALA A 65 -5.07 26.92 -15.97
CA ALA A 65 -5.72 25.66 -15.62
C ALA A 65 -4.96 24.45 -16.20
N GLU A 66 -4.51 24.53 -17.46
CA GLU A 66 -3.69 23.49 -18.09
C GLU A 66 -2.35 23.30 -17.37
N ARG A 67 -1.67 24.41 -17.02
CA ARG A 67 -0.43 24.35 -16.22
C ARG A 67 -0.66 23.71 -14.84
N GLN A 68 -1.76 24.07 -14.17
CA GLN A 68 -2.12 23.47 -12.88
C GLN A 68 -2.47 21.98 -13.03
N ALA A 69 -3.19 21.59 -14.08
CA ALA A 69 -3.52 20.19 -14.36
C ALA A 69 -2.26 19.38 -14.66
N ALA A 70 -1.35 19.91 -15.47
CA ALA A 70 -0.05 19.31 -15.77
C ALA A 70 0.81 19.18 -14.50
N ALA A 71 0.86 20.20 -13.64
CA ALA A 71 1.56 20.15 -12.36
C ALA A 71 0.97 19.09 -11.42
N ARG A 72 -0.36 18.99 -11.33
CA ARG A 72 -1.04 17.94 -10.54
C ARG A 72 -0.75 16.53 -11.09
N GLN A 73 -0.74 16.36 -12.40
CA GLN A 73 -0.37 15.09 -13.02
C GLN A 73 1.10 14.74 -12.80
N ALA A 74 2.00 15.71 -12.89
CA ALA A 74 3.43 15.53 -12.60
C ALA A 74 3.67 15.13 -11.13
N ALA A 75 2.97 15.77 -10.18
CA ALA A 75 3.04 15.40 -8.77
C ALA A 75 2.60 13.94 -8.54
N LYS A 76 1.43 13.54 -9.06
CA LYS A 76 0.94 12.15 -8.96
C LYS A 76 1.90 11.12 -9.58
N ARG A 77 2.58 11.49 -10.68
CA ARG A 77 3.58 10.64 -11.32
C ARG A 77 4.80 10.41 -10.42
N LEU A 78 5.19 11.39 -9.62
CA LEU A 78 6.30 11.28 -8.66
C LEU A 78 5.87 10.58 -7.35
N GLU A 79 4.63 10.76 -6.91
CA GLU A 79 4.09 10.11 -5.71
C GLU A 79 4.03 8.57 -5.85
N ARG A 80 3.70 8.06 -7.05
CA ARG A 80 3.61 6.60 -7.29
C ARG A 80 4.93 5.86 -7.00
N PRO A 81 6.09 6.21 -7.59
CA PRO A 81 7.34 5.52 -7.31
C PRO A 81 7.78 5.69 -5.85
N LEU A 82 7.54 6.85 -5.22
CA LEU A 82 7.81 7.06 -3.80
C LEU A 82 6.95 6.12 -2.92
N ARG A 83 5.66 5.97 -3.24
CA ARG A 83 4.79 5.03 -2.52
C ARG A 83 5.25 3.59 -2.70
N LEU A 84 5.68 3.21 -3.91
CA LEU A 84 6.20 1.88 -4.17
C LEU A 84 7.53 1.63 -3.45
N SER A 85 8.42 2.61 -3.38
CA SER A 85 9.68 2.48 -2.62
C SER A 85 9.41 2.32 -1.14
N CYS A 86 8.51 3.11 -0.55
CA CYS A 86 8.12 2.96 0.86
C CYS A 86 7.53 1.57 1.16
N ILE A 87 6.69 1.02 0.26
CA ILE A 87 6.14 -0.34 0.44
C ILE A 87 7.24 -1.40 0.34
N ALA A 88 8.16 -1.26 -0.64
CA ALA A 88 9.27 -2.20 -0.81
C ALA A 88 10.23 -2.17 0.39
N GLU A 89 10.55 -0.99 0.92
CA GLU A 89 11.37 -0.82 2.12
C GLU A 89 10.70 -1.43 3.36
N ALA A 90 9.39 -1.23 3.53
CA ALA A 90 8.64 -1.86 4.62
C ALA A 90 8.66 -3.39 4.51
N ALA A 91 8.41 -3.95 3.33
CA ALA A 91 8.46 -5.39 3.10
C ALA A 91 9.87 -5.97 3.34
N ALA A 92 10.93 -5.26 2.93
CA ALA A 92 12.31 -5.68 3.19
C ALA A 92 12.67 -5.63 4.68
N ALA A 93 12.16 -4.63 5.42
CA ALA A 93 12.34 -4.53 6.86
C ALA A 93 11.64 -5.67 7.60
N GLU A 94 10.44 -6.08 7.17
CA GLU A 94 9.70 -7.21 7.74
C GLU A 94 10.45 -8.54 7.52
N ASP A 95 10.91 -8.84 6.30
CA ASP A 95 11.73 -10.03 6.02
C ASP A 95 13.02 -10.04 6.85
N GLU A 96 13.69 -8.89 6.97
CA GLU A 96 14.88 -8.79 7.80
C GLU A 96 14.59 -9.02 9.28
N GLN A 97 13.46 -8.52 9.80
CA GLN A 97 13.02 -8.79 11.17
C GLN A 97 12.71 -10.26 11.40
N GLU A 98 12.00 -10.91 10.48
CA GLU A 98 11.70 -12.35 10.58
C GLU A 98 12.98 -13.18 10.64
N ARG A 99 13.96 -12.91 9.77
CA ARG A 99 15.26 -13.59 9.80
C ARG A 99 16.01 -13.38 11.11
N ARG A 100 16.02 -12.15 11.64
CA ARG A 100 16.63 -11.84 12.94
C ARG A 100 15.94 -12.59 14.08
N GLN A 101 14.61 -12.69 14.06
CA GLN A 101 13.86 -13.45 15.07
C GLN A 101 14.22 -14.93 15.00
N LEU A 102 14.24 -15.53 13.81
CA LEU A 102 14.62 -16.93 13.62
C LEU A 102 16.06 -17.21 14.07
N GLU A 103 17.00 -16.32 13.77
CA GLU A 103 18.38 -16.40 14.24
C GLU A 103 18.46 -16.31 15.76
N GLN A 104 17.77 -15.34 16.38
CA GLN A 104 17.72 -15.20 17.83
C GLN A 104 17.14 -16.44 18.50
N GLU A 105 16.03 -16.99 17.99
CA GLU A 105 15.43 -18.22 18.51
C GLU A 105 16.39 -19.41 18.39
N CYS A 106 17.16 -19.50 17.30
CA CYS A 106 18.18 -20.52 17.16
C CYS A 106 19.30 -20.36 18.20
N LEU A 107 19.79 -19.13 18.40
CA LEU A 107 20.80 -18.82 19.41
C LEU A 107 20.29 -19.11 20.83
N GLU A 108 19.07 -18.71 21.15
CA GLU A 108 18.45 -18.96 22.46
C GLU A 108 18.27 -20.46 22.70
N ARG A 109 17.85 -21.22 21.68
CA ARG A 109 17.76 -22.68 21.74
C ARG A 109 19.13 -23.31 22.00
N GLU A 110 20.15 -22.93 21.23
CA GLU A 110 21.50 -23.45 21.38
C GLU A 110 22.09 -23.10 22.74
N HIS A 111 21.90 -21.87 23.19
CA HIS A 111 22.31 -21.42 24.51
C HIS A 111 21.59 -22.18 25.64
N ALA A 112 20.29 -22.43 25.51
CA ALA A 112 19.53 -23.24 26.46
C ALA A 112 20.07 -24.68 26.55
N VAL A 113 20.37 -25.31 25.40
CA VAL A 113 20.99 -26.65 25.38
C VAL A 113 22.40 -26.60 25.98
N ALA A 114 23.23 -25.63 25.61
CA ALA A 114 24.59 -25.50 26.11
C ALA A 114 24.65 -25.28 27.64
N THR A 115 23.78 -24.40 28.17
CA THR A 115 23.68 -24.17 29.62
C THR A 115 23.22 -25.42 30.35
N PHE A 116 22.24 -26.16 29.81
CA PHE A 116 21.81 -27.44 30.36
C PHE A 116 22.93 -28.49 30.39
N LEU A 117 23.65 -28.65 29.28
CA LEU A 117 24.77 -29.60 29.19
C LEU A 117 25.87 -29.24 30.21
N LYS A 118 26.21 -27.96 30.32
CA LYS A 118 27.21 -27.47 31.29
C LYS A 118 26.77 -27.69 32.73
N LEU A 119 25.51 -27.36 33.07
CA LEU A 119 24.96 -27.51 34.41
C LEU A 119 25.01 -28.97 34.90
N HIS A 120 24.73 -29.92 34.00
CA HIS A 120 24.75 -31.35 34.34
C HIS A 120 26.10 -32.05 34.08
N GLY A 121 27.06 -31.35 33.49
CA GLY A 121 28.41 -31.85 33.21
C GLY A 121 28.49 -32.82 32.03
N PHE A 122 27.69 -32.59 30.99
CA PHE A 122 27.75 -33.32 29.73
C PHE A 122 28.64 -32.58 28.73
N THR A 123 29.44 -33.31 27.95
CA THR A 123 30.33 -32.72 26.92
C THR A 123 29.65 -32.55 25.56
N GLY A 124 28.47 -33.15 25.36
CA GLY A 124 27.74 -33.09 24.10
C GLY A 124 26.36 -33.75 24.20
N VAL A 125 25.52 -33.51 23.19
CA VAL A 125 24.10 -33.93 23.13
C VAL A 125 23.95 -35.46 23.18
N ASN A 126 24.87 -36.19 22.56
CA ASN A 126 24.91 -37.65 22.55
C ASN A 126 25.99 -38.24 23.48
N SER A 127 26.69 -37.38 24.23
CA SER A 127 27.76 -37.82 25.13
C SER A 127 27.15 -38.32 26.44
N CYS A 128 27.39 -39.59 26.78
CA CYS A 128 26.99 -40.12 28.07
C CYS A 128 27.96 -39.66 29.16
N LYS A 129 27.42 -39.24 30.31
CA LYS A 129 28.20 -39.10 31.53
C LYS A 129 28.22 -40.45 32.23
N ARG A 130 29.42 -40.94 32.54
CA ARG A 130 29.59 -42.13 33.39
C ARG A 130 29.76 -41.67 34.84
N ILE A 131 28.77 -41.97 35.66
CA ILE A 131 28.84 -41.79 37.12
C ILE A 131 28.83 -43.20 37.70
N ASP A 132 29.90 -43.57 38.39
CA ASP A 132 30.15 -44.93 38.86
C ASP A 132 30.02 -45.97 37.72
N SER A 133 29.09 -46.93 37.85
CA SER A 133 28.77 -47.95 36.85
C SER A 133 27.60 -47.57 35.92
N CYS A 134 27.08 -46.34 36.01
CA CYS A 134 25.91 -45.88 35.28
C CYS A 134 26.26 -44.85 34.20
N SER A 135 25.91 -45.15 32.94
CA SER A 135 25.92 -44.22 31.82
C SER A 135 24.55 -43.57 31.70
N THR A 136 24.51 -42.24 31.78
CA THR A 136 23.29 -41.44 31.61
C THR A 136 23.50 -40.45 30.48
N PHE A 137 22.50 -40.29 29.60
CA PHE A 137 22.54 -39.32 28.51
C PHE A 137 21.74 -38.07 28.89
N PRO A 138 22.02 -36.92 28.24
CA PRO A 138 21.28 -35.67 28.47
C PRO A 138 19.76 -35.87 28.31
N LEU A 139 19.36 -36.64 27.30
CA LEU A 139 17.95 -36.90 27.01
C LEU A 139 17.24 -37.71 28.09
N HIS A 140 17.92 -38.69 28.72
CA HIS A 140 17.36 -39.39 29.90
C HIS A 140 17.21 -38.44 31.08
N LYS A 141 18.15 -37.51 31.27
CA LYS A 141 18.08 -36.57 32.39
C LYS A 141 16.95 -35.55 32.22
N ALA A 142 16.74 -35.04 31.00
CA ALA A 142 15.60 -34.18 30.69
C ALA A 142 14.26 -34.92 30.84
N ALA A 143 14.20 -36.19 30.42
CA ALA A 143 13.01 -37.03 30.57
C ALA A 143 12.68 -37.35 32.04
N GLU A 144 13.70 -37.58 32.87
CA GLU A 144 13.57 -37.73 34.33
C GLU A 144 13.09 -36.44 35.01
N ALA A 145 13.55 -35.28 34.53
CA ALA A 145 13.14 -33.97 35.04
C ALA A 145 11.71 -33.57 34.61
N GLY A 146 11.16 -34.19 33.57
CA GLY A 146 9.83 -33.85 33.04
C GLY A 146 9.82 -32.61 32.17
N ASP A 147 10.98 -32.18 31.69
CA ASP A 147 11.17 -30.91 31.00
C ASP A 147 10.92 -31.09 29.48
N ASP A 148 9.66 -30.97 29.08
CA ASP A 148 9.20 -31.21 27.70
C ASP A 148 9.88 -30.29 26.67
N LYS A 149 10.14 -29.03 27.06
CA LYS A 149 10.88 -28.08 26.23
C LYS A 149 12.30 -28.56 25.97
N MET A 150 13.04 -28.91 27.02
CA MET A 150 14.43 -29.37 26.87
C MET A 150 14.52 -30.69 26.09
N VAL A 151 13.56 -31.61 26.28
CA VAL A 151 13.47 -32.84 25.47
C VAL A 151 13.29 -32.50 23.98
N SER A 152 12.38 -31.57 23.64
CA SER A 152 12.19 -31.12 22.26
C SER A 152 13.45 -30.47 21.68
N LEU A 153 14.12 -29.59 22.44
CA LEU A 153 15.36 -28.94 22.00
C LEU A 153 16.50 -29.95 21.77
N LEU A 154 16.67 -30.93 22.66
CA LEU A 154 17.68 -31.98 22.52
C LEU A 154 17.39 -32.89 21.33
N CYS A 155 16.13 -33.26 21.09
CA CYS A 155 15.72 -34.01 19.89
C CYS A 155 16.04 -33.22 18.61
N ARG A 156 15.74 -31.91 18.59
CA ARG A 156 16.08 -31.01 17.48
C ARG A 156 17.60 -30.91 17.25
N ALA A 157 18.38 -30.97 18.33
CA ALA A 157 19.85 -31.00 18.30
C ALA A 157 20.44 -32.36 17.91
N GLY A 158 19.62 -33.35 17.53
CA GLY A 158 20.07 -34.67 17.08
C GLY A 158 20.31 -35.68 18.20
N ALA A 159 19.70 -35.51 19.37
CA ALA A 159 19.68 -36.54 20.41
C ALA A 159 18.87 -37.76 19.94
N LYS A 160 19.40 -38.97 20.17
CA LYS A 160 18.72 -40.22 19.78
C LYS A 160 17.67 -40.63 20.83
N PRO A 161 16.35 -40.59 20.50
CA PRO A 161 15.30 -40.98 21.45
C PRO A 161 15.25 -42.49 21.72
N THR A 162 15.89 -43.31 20.89
CA THR A 162 15.98 -44.77 21.03
C THR A 162 17.18 -45.22 21.85
N GLN A 163 18.07 -44.31 22.25
CA GLN A 163 19.29 -44.64 22.98
C GLN A 163 18.97 -45.21 24.36
N LYS A 164 19.53 -46.38 24.68
CA LYS A 164 19.38 -47.01 26.00
C LYS A 164 20.48 -46.52 26.95
N ASN A 165 20.11 -46.29 28.21
CA ASN A 165 21.07 -46.03 29.29
C ASN A 165 21.68 -47.34 29.82
N SER A 166 22.58 -47.26 30.82
CA SER A 166 23.17 -48.46 31.46
C SER A 166 22.15 -49.42 32.08
N CYS A 167 20.94 -48.96 32.40
CA CYS A 167 19.86 -49.80 32.93
C CYS A 167 19.02 -50.45 31.81
N GLY A 168 19.41 -50.29 30.54
CA GLY A 168 18.67 -50.81 29.40
C GLY A 168 17.39 -50.04 29.07
N LYS A 169 17.15 -48.89 29.70
CA LYS A 169 15.92 -48.09 29.55
C LYS A 169 16.07 -47.00 28.49
N THR A 170 15.00 -46.78 27.72
CA THR A 170 14.89 -45.61 26.83
C THR A 170 14.47 -44.36 27.60
N PRO A 171 14.70 -43.14 27.09
CA PRO A 171 14.22 -41.91 27.71
C PRO A 171 12.71 -41.91 27.94
N ALA A 172 11.93 -42.46 27.00
CA ALA A 172 10.48 -42.61 27.15
C ALA A 172 10.11 -43.53 28.32
N GLN A 173 10.82 -44.65 28.51
CA GLN A 173 10.61 -45.54 29.66
C GLN A 173 10.99 -44.86 30.98
N VAL A 174 12.04 -44.04 30.99
CA VAL A 174 12.42 -43.24 32.18
C VAL A 174 11.33 -42.22 32.53
N ALA A 175 10.81 -41.49 31.54
CA ALA A 175 9.69 -40.57 31.72
C ALA A 175 8.41 -41.28 32.20
N GLN A 176 8.11 -42.48 31.70
CA GLN A 176 6.98 -43.29 32.18
C GLN A 176 7.14 -43.66 33.65
N THR A 177 8.34 -44.07 34.08
CA THR A 177 8.59 -44.40 35.49
C THR A 177 8.53 -43.18 36.41
N GLY A 178 8.82 -41.99 35.89
CA GLY A 178 8.69 -40.72 36.60
C GLY A 178 7.29 -40.11 36.60
N ASN A 179 6.38 -40.62 35.75
CA ASN A 179 5.05 -40.05 35.51
C ASN A 179 4.10 -40.20 36.70
N LYS A 180 4.29 -39.36 37.71
CA LYS A 180 3.40 -39.25 38.87
C LYS A 180 2.29 -38.25 38.51
N SER A 181 1.06 -38.74 38.36
CA SER A 181 -0.13 -37.92 38.09
C SER A 181 -0.20 -37.23 36.72
N GLY A 182 0.53 -37.70 35.71
CA GLY A 182 0.47 -37.15 34.35
C GLY A 182 1.44 -36.01 34.06
N SER A 183 2.34 -35.65 34.99
CA SER A 183 3.31 -34.56 34.80
C SER A 183 4.26 -34.78 33.61
N HIS A 184 4.60 -36.03 33.29
CA HIS A 184 5.50 -36.37 32.18
C HIS A 184 4.74 -36.69 30.87
N PHE A 185 3.42 -36.46 30.81
CA PHE A 185 2.62 -36.77 29.63
C PHE A 185 3.13 -36.06 28.37
N LYS A 186 3.43 -34.75 28.45
CA LYS A 186 3.97 -33.98 27.31
C LYS A 186 5.31 -34.51 26.79
N VAL A 187 6.20 -34.91 27.70
CA VAL A 187 7.49 -35.52 27.36
C VAL A 187 7.27 -36.82 26.59
N LEU A 188 6.33 -37.66 27.04
CA LEU A 188 6.00 -38.91 26.35
C LEU A 188 5.42 -38.65 24.96
N THR A 189 4.58 -37.63 24.80
CA THR A 189 4.07 -37.20 23.50
C THR A 189 5.21 -36.78 22.57
N VAL A 190 6.09 -35.88 23.00
CA VAL A 190 7.23 -35.40 22.19
C VAL A 190 8.19 -36.53 21.80
N LEU A 191 8.43 -37.49 22.69
CA LEU A 191 9.28 -38.65 22.41
C LEU A 191 8.59 -39.71 21.52
N ALA A 192 7.25 -39.76 21.51
CA ALA A 192 6.47 -40.66 20.67
C ALA A 192 6.26 -40.10 19.25
N THR A 193 6.15 -38.78 19.10
CA THR A 193 6.05 -38.08 17.81
C THR A 193 7.15 -37.03 17.64
N PRO A 194 8.41 -37.43 17.40
CA PRO A 194 9.49 -36.48 17.17
C PRO A 194 9.34 -35.65 15.87
N ASP A 195 8.35 -35.97 15.02
CA ASP A 195 8.15 -35.45 13.66
C ASP A 195 7.14 -34.29 13.52
N ASP A 196 6.30 -33.98 14.52
CA ASP A 196 5.27 -32.93 14.38
C ASP A 196 5.81 -31.48 14.45
N ALA A 197 7.13 -31.31 14.37
CA ALA A 197 7.82 -30.03 14.50
C ALA A 197 8.45 -29.51 13.21
N ALA A 198 8.05 -30.01 12.03
CA ALA A 198 8.43 -29.40 10.75
C ALA A 198 7.35 -28.41 10.27
N PRO A 199 7.54 -27.09 10.42
CA PRO A 199 6.78 -26.15 9.60
C PRO A 199 7.40 -26.12 8.20
N TYR A 200 6.59 -26.51 7.21
CA TYR A 200 6.50 -25.82 5.93
C TYR A 200 7.77 -25.76 5.05
N ALA A 201 8.17 -26.91 4.47
CA ALA A 201 8.91 -26.90 3.22
C ALA A 201 7.96 -26.43 2.10
N GLY A 202 8.19 -25.22 1.59
CA GLY A 202 7.36 -24.56 0.60
C GLY A 202 7.04 -25.42 -0.62
N GLN A 203 5.75 -25.75 -0.77
CA GLN A 203 5.17 -26.04 -2.07
C GLN A 203 5.11 -24.74 -2.88
N GLN A 204 6.19 -24.38 -3.57
CA GLN A 204 6.10 -23.55 -4.76
C GLN A 204 5.75 -24.47 -5.94
N SER A 205 4.49 -24.89 -5.94
CA SER A 205 3.78 -25.36 -7.13
C SER A 205 3.14 -24.13 -7.79
N ALA A 206 3.88 -23.50 -8.69
CA ALA A 206 3.34 -22.72 -9.81
C ALA A 206 4.23 -23.10 -11.01
N GLY A 207 3.79 -23.83 -12.04
CA GLY A 207 2.45 -23.97 -12.57
C GLY A 207 2.17 -22.90 -13.62
N GLY A 208 2.71 -23.11 -14.83
CA GLY A 208 2.08 -22.68 -16.09
C GLY A 208 2.48 -21.33 -16.67
N ALA A 209 3.31 -21.35 -17.72
CA ALA A 209 2.94 -21.05 -19.13
C ALA A 209 4.21 -20.92 -19.98
#